data_AF-A0A1H0WHK9-F1
#
_entry.id   AF-A0A1H0WHK9-F1
#
_cell.length_a   1.000
_cell.length_b   1.000
_cell.length_c   1.000
_cell.angle_alpha   90.00
_cell.angle_beta   90.00
_cell.angle_gamma   90.00
#
_symmetry.space_group_name_H-M   'P 1'
#
loop_
_entity.id
_entity.type
_entity.pdbx_description
1 polymer ?
#
loop_
_entity_poly.entity_id
_entity_poly.type
_entity_poly.pdbx_seq_one_letter_code
_entity_poly.pdbx_strand_id
1 'polypeptide(L)' 'MAMTLRLTDEENAHLDELAAAEGRSKQEILRLALADRWARLHREEQLGEVLGRVLPRYRGLLDRIGTV' A
#
# COMPACT_ATOMS: atom_id res chain seq x y z
N MET A 1 1.33 20.26 -12.38
CA MET A 1 1.71 19.36 -13.50
C MET A 1 0.52 18.48 -13.80
N ALA A 2 0.11 18.37 -15.06
CA ALA A 2 -1.05 17.58 -15.45
C ALA A 2 -0.60 16.15 -15.80
N MET A 3 -1.21 15.16 -15.15
CA MET A 3 -1.04 13.75 -15.48
C MET A 3 -2.30 13.29 -16.22
N THR A 4 -2.13 12.75 -17.43
CA THR A 4 -3.22 12.17 -18.21
C THR A 4 -3.18 10.65 -18.10
N LEU A 5 -4.29 10.07 -17.65
CA LEU A 5 -4.45 8.63 -17.53
C LEU A 5 -5.39 8.14 -18.63
N ARG A 6 -5.04 7.00 -19.24
CA ARG A 6 -5.98 6.25 -20.07
C ARG A 6 -6.66 5.24 -19.18
N LEU A 7 -7.97 5.37 -19.07
CA LEU A 7 -8.83 4.49 -18.30
C LEU A 7 -9.80 3.80 -19.26
N THR A 8 -10.22 2.59 -18.91
CA THR A 8 -11.37 1.95 -19.53
C THR A 8 -12.65 2.66 -19.11
N ASP A 9 -13.74 2.45 -19.85
CA ASP A 9 -15.04 3.04 -19.51
C ASP A 9 -15.54 2.57 -18.13
N GLU A 10 -15.27 1.31 -17.78
CA GLU A 10 -15.60 0.72 -16.48
C GLU A 10 -14.82 1.39 -15.34
N GLU A 11 -13.50 1.55 -15.49
CA GLU A 11 -12.66 2.24 -14.50
C GLU A 11 -13.11 3.69 -14.29
N ASN A 12 -13.54 4.35 -15.35
CA ASN A 12 -14.01 5.72 -15.29
C ASN A 12 -15.36 5.84 -14.58
N ALA A 13 -16.27 4.89 -14.80
CA ALA A 13 -17.56 4.79 -14.09
C ALA A 13 -17.35 4.52 -12.59
N HIS A 14 -16.45 3.62 -12.23
CA HIS A 14 -16.11 3.36 -10.81
C HIS A 14 -15.53 4.61 -10.13
N LEU A 15 -14.69 5.38 -10.84
CA LEU A 15 -14.19 6.66 -10.33
C LEU A 15 -15.29 7.72 -10.18
N ASP A 16 -16.29 7.75 -11.07
CA ASP A 16 -17.46 8.63 -10.92
C ASP A 16 -18.26 8.30 -9.67
N GLU A 17 -18.58 7.02 -9.46
CA GLU A 17 -19.31 6.57 -8.28
C GLU A 17 -18.57 6.88 -6.99
N LEU A 18 -17.26 6.60 -6.94
CA LEU A 18 -16.44 6.85 -5.76
C LEU A 18 -16.27 8.36 -5.49
N ALA A 19 -16.10 9.16 -6.54
CA ALA A 19 -16.06 10.62 -6.44
C ALA A 19 -17.37 11.19 -5.88
N ALA A 20 -18.52 10.68 -6.35
CA ALA A 20 -19.83 11.08 -5.86
C ALA A 20 -20.06 10.67 -4.40
N ALA A 21 -19.65 9.46 -4.03
CA ALA A 21 -19.79 8.94 -2.66
C ALA A 21 -18.95 9.72 -1.65
N GLU A 22 -17.73 10.13 -2.02
CA GLU A 22 -16.82 10.85 -1.13
C GLU A 22 -16.91 12.38 -1.24
N GLY A 23 -17.67 12.91 -2.22
CA GLY A 23 -17.75 14.35 -2.49
C GLY A 23 -16.41 14.94 -2.93
N ARG A 24 -15.59 14.16 -3.64
CA ARG A 24 -14.21 14.51 -4.04
C ARG A 24 -14.04 14.45 -5.54
N SER A 25 -13.00 15.12 -6.05
CA SER A 25 -12.66 14.99 -7.47
C SER A 25 -12.01 13.64 -7.78
N LYS A 26 -12.19 13.12 -9.00
CA LYS A 26 -11.50 11.90 -9.48
C LYS A 26 -9.98 11.96 -9.31
N GLN A 27 -9.39 13.13 -9.54
CA GLN A 27 -7.95 13.33 -9.37
C GLN A 27 -7.52 13.22 -7.91
N GLU A 28 -8.34 13.68 -6.98
CA GLU A 28 -8.09 13.55 -5.54
C GLU A 28 -8.18 12.09 -5.09
N ILE A 29 -9.20 11.38 -5.54
CA ILE A 29 -9.40 9.94 -5.32
C ILE A 29 -8.14 9.16 -5.76
N LEU A 30 -7.64 9.43 -6.97
CA LEU A 30 -6.45 8.79 -7.49
C LEU A 30 -5.18 9.16 -6.72
N ARG A 31 -5.02 10.41 -6.26
CA ARG A 31 -3.90 10.82 -5.40
C ARG A 31 -3.91 10.06 -4.07
N LEU A 32 -5.08 9.90 -3.47
CA LEU A 32 -5.24 9.16 -2.22
C LEU A 32 -4.96 7.67 -2.41
N ALA A 33 -5.51 7.06 -3.47
CA ALA A 33 -5.27 5.66 -3.80
C ALA A 33 -3.78 5.38 -4.08
N LEU A 34 -3.08 6.30 -4.75
CA LEU A 34 -1.64 6.21 -4.96
C LEU A 34 -0.87 6.29 -3.64
N ALA A 35 -1.17 7.27 -2.79
CA ALA A 35 -0.51 7.43 -1.50
C ALA A 35 -0.71 6.20 -0.60
N ASP A 36 -1.92 5.65 -0.58
CA ASP A 36 -2.29 4.46 0.16
C ASP A 36 -1.59 3.20 -0.37
N ARG A 37 -1.55 3.01 -1.69
CA ARG A 37 -0.78 1.92 -2.32
C ARG A 37 0.72 2.03 -2.04
N TRP A 38 1.27 3.24 -2.12
CA TRP A 38 2.68 3.50 -1.83
C TRP A 38 3.02 3.19 -0.38
N ALA A 39 2.18 3.64 0.56
CA ALA A 39 2.35 3.36 1.98
C ALA A 39 2.31 1.86 2.29
N ARG A 40 1.41 1.09 1.64
CA ARG A 40 1.39 -0.37 1.78
C ARG A 40 2.69 -1.02 1.31
N LEU A 41 3.16 -0.67 0.11
CA LEU A 41 4.40 -1.20 -0.44
C LEU A 41 5.59 -0.94 0.50
N HIS A 42 5.69 0.28 1.03
CA HIS A 42 6.81 0.66 1.90
C HIS A 42 6.72 0.07 3.31
N ARG A 43 5.50 -0.20 3.82
CA ARG A 43 5.34 -0.91 5.10
C ARG A 43 5.86 -2.34 5.01
N GLU A 44 5.61 -3.03 3.90
CA GLU A 44 6.11 -4.39 3.67
C GLU A 44 7.65 -4.41 3.57
N GLU A 45 8.22 -3.45 2.84
CA GLU A 45 9.68 -3.30 2.72
C GLU A 45 10.35 -2.95 4.06
N GLN A 46 9.82 -1.98 4.81
CA GLN A 46 10.36 -1.63 6.13
C GLN A 46 10.24 -2.76 7.15
N LEU A 47 9.14 -3.52 7.12
CA LEU A 47 8.99 -4.68 7.99
C LEU A 47 10.03 -5.76 7.63
N GLY A 48 10.22 -6.04 6.34
CA GLY A 48 11.24 -6.96 5.86
C GLY A 48 12.66 -6.54 6.25
N GLU A 49 12.99 -5.25 6.16
CA GLU A 49 14.29 -4.71 6.54
C GLU A 49 14.53 -4.79 8.06
N VAL A 50 13.54 -4.41 8.87
CA VAL A 50 13.64 -4.50 10.34
C VAL A 50 13.74 -5.95 10.78
N LEU A 51 12.91 -6.84 10.24
CA LEU A 51 12.97 -8.28 10.55
C LEU A 51 14.30 -8.88 10.07
N GLY A 52 14.79 -8.50 8.89
CA GLY A 52 16.10 -8.91 8.39
C GLY A 52 17.26 -8.49 9.29
N ARG A 53 17.15 -7.34 9.97
CA ARG A 53 18.14 -6.87 10.95
C ARG A 53 18.00 -7.52 12.32
N VAL A 54 16.76 -7.76 12.77
CA VAL A 54 16.45 -8.18 14.15
C VAL A 54 16.44 -9.70 14.31
N LEU A 55 15.91 -10.45 13.34
CA LEU A 55 15.83 -11.92 13.40
C LEU A 55 17.20 -12.60 13.55
N PRO A 56 18.28 -12.20 12.86
CA PRO A 56 19.60 -12.79 13.08
C PRO A 56 20.10 -12.62 14.51
N ARG A 57 19.75 -11.51 15.17
CA ARG A 57 20.16 -11.21 16.56
C ARG A 57 19.46 -12.11 17.57
N TYR A 58 18.22 -12.51 17.30
CA TYR A 58 17.40 -13.32 18.20
C TYR A 58 17.26 -14.77 17.77
N ARG A 59 17.92 -15.17 16.67
CA ARG A 59 17.83 -16.51 16.06
C ARG A 59 18.04 -17.63 17.08
N GLY A 60 19.11 -17.57 17.87
CA GLY A 60 19.39 -18.60 18.87
C GLY A 60 18.41 -18.67 20.04
N LEU A 61 17.64 -17.60 20.30
CA LEU A 61 16.56 -17.62 21.28
C LEU A 61 15.28 -18.19 20.66
N LEU A 62 14.98 -17.80 19.42
CA LEU A 62 13.82 -18.28 18.65
C LEU A 62 13.92 -19.77 18.33
N ASP A 63 15.11 -20.29 17.97
CA ASP A 63 15.35 -21.72 17.72
C ASP A 63 15.06 -22.59 18.97
N ARG A 64 15.26 -22.03 20.17
CA ARG A 64 14.98 -22.71 21.44
C ARG A 64 13.49 -22.71 21.80
N ILE A 65 12.73 -21.71 21.33
CA ILE A 65 11.30 -21.58 21.61
C ILE A 65 10.46 -22.31 20.55
N GLY A 66 10.96 -22.42 19.31
CA GLY A 66 10.32 -23.16 18.21
C GLY A 66 10.50 -24.68 18.27
N THR A 67 11.19 -25.20 19.28
CA THR A 67 11.29 -26.64 19.54
C THR A 67 10.28 -27.02 20.63
N VAL A 68 8.99 -27.10 20.26
CA VAL A 68 7.95 -27.85 21.00
C VAL A 68 7.06 -28.56 19.98
#